data_AF-A0A964Y605-F1
#
_entry.id   AF-A0A964Y605-F1
#
_cell.length_a   1.000
_cell.length_b   1.000
_cell.length_c   1.000
_cell.angle_alpha   90.00
_cell.angle_beta   90.00
_cell.angle_gamma   90.00
#
_symmetry.space_group_name_H-M   'P 1'
#
loop_
_entity.id
_entity.type
_entity.pdbx_description
1 polymer ?
#
loop_
_entity_poly.entity_id
_entity_poly.type
_entity_poly.pdbx_seq_one_letter_code
_entity_poly.pdbx_strand_id
1 'polypeptide(L)'
;ILSEGEEKILAMASMPLGAISKAFSLMNNAEIKFKKAHDSNHEEHELTHGSYALYLKSYDRVLRKSAFENMHEGFKDFENTFSELLSGCVNQHDFFAKAKKYQSCLEASLFNNQIDTAVYHNLIGVTRRHLAPLRRYLKLRKKQLNVDKLHVYDLFVPIVEEVKIEYPYEKGVELVLDSLKPLGENYIDVLSKGLKNQRWTDVYENKGKRSGAYSSGCYDSYPYMLLNYQGTFSDVMTLSHEIGHSMHSYFSNLHQPYQDSGYSIFVAEVASTFNEELTFRKLLSLAKSKKERIYILSQKIDSIRSTLFRQTLFAEFELKIHQMCEKQIPITAQGLKELYLELNQQYYGDDLVLDPLLAYECLRIPHFYYNFYVYQYATGISCAYALAEKVLNQEEGALKAYLKFLSSGSSKFPLELLKEAGCDMTKEEPIIRLINRFDY
;
A
#
# COMPACT_ATOMS: atom_id res chain seq x y z
N ILE A 1 -17.85 -14.94 22.44
CA ILE A 1 -17.80 -16.40 22.20
C ILE A 1 -19.24 -16.89 22.20
N LEU A 2 -19.67 -17.57 21.13
CA LEU A 2 -21.03 -18.13 20.99
C LEU A 2 -21.09 -19.56 21.54
N SER A 3 -22.27 -20.20 21.52
CA SER A 3 -22.37 -21.63 21.81
C SER A 3 -21.66 -22.47 20.74
N GLU A 4 -21.26 -23.69 21.08
CA GLU A 4 -20.60 -24.61 20.13
C GLU A 4 -21.41 -24.84 18.86
N GLY A 5 -22.74 -24.98 18.99
CA GLY A 5 -23.65 -25.14 17.85
C GLY A 5 -23.67 -23.92 16.92
N GLU A 6 -23.68 -22.71 17.50
CA GLU A 6 -23.62 -21.46 16.73
C GLU A 6 -22.26 -21.28 16.04
N GLU A 7 -21.16 -21.53 16.74
CA GLU A 7 -19.82 -21.48 16.13
C GLU A 7 -19.67 -22.51 15.01
N LYS A 8 -20.24 -23.71 15.15
CA LYS A 8 -20.26 -24.73 14.09
C LYS A 8 -21.00 -24.24 12.84
N ILE A 9 -22.16 -23.59 13.00
CA ILE A 9 -22.91 -23.03 11.87
C ILE A 9 -22.09 -21.95 11.17
N LEU A 10 -21.46 -21.05 11.93
CA LEU A 10 -20.60 -20.01 11.35
C LEU A 10 -19.39 -20.61 10.61
N ALA A 11 -18.75 -21.62 11.18
CA ALA A 11 -17.64 -22.32 10.53
C ALA A 11 -18.08 -23.01 9.23
N MET A 12 -19.27 -23.60 9.20
CA MET A 12 -19.85 -24.20 7.99
C MET A 12 -20.18 -23.15 6.91
N ALA A 13 -20.53 -21.92 7.30
CA ALA A 13 -20.80 -20.83 6.37
C ALA A 13 -19.53 -20.26 5.70
N SER A 14 -18.35 -20.40 6.32
CA SER A 14 -17.09 -19.85 5.80
C SER A 14 -16.73 -20.36 4.41
N MET A 15 -16.92 -21.65 4.14
CA MET A 15 -16.58 -22.24 2.83
C MET A 15 -17.46 -21.74 1.68
N PRO A 16 -18.80 -21.80 1.75
CA PRO A 16 -19.65 -21.28 0.68
C PRO A 16 -19.53 -19.78 0.51
N LEU A 17 -19.44 -18.99 1.60
CA LEU A 17 -19.29 -17.53 1.51
C LEU A 17 -17.92 -17.13 0.94
N GLY A 18 -16.86 -17.89 1.25
CA GLY A 18 -15.53 -17.69 0.67
C GLY A 18 -15.44 -17.89 -0.85
N ALA A 19 -16.49 -18.41 -1.50
CA ALA A 19 -16.56 -18.49 -2.97
C ALA A 19 -16.63 -17.10 -3.64
N ILE A 20 -17.14 -16.08 -2.94
CA ILE A 20 -17.32 -14.72 -3.48
C ILE A 20 -15.98 -14.10 -3.89
N SER A 21 -15.01 -14.04 -2.98
CA SER A 21 -13.67 -13.49 -3.28
C SER A 21 -12.91 -14.32 -4.32
N LYS A 22 -13.18 -15.64 -4.39
CA LYS A 22 -12.61 -16.52 -5.43
C LYS A 22 -13.21 -16.21 -6.81
N ALA A 23 -14.53 -16.01 -6.89
CA ALA A 23 -15.21 -15.62 -8.12
C ALA A 23 -14.72 -14.25 -8.61
N PHE A 24 -14.59 -13.27 -7.71
CA PHE A 24 -13.96 -11.99 -8.04
C PHE A 24 -12.55 -12.18 -8.61
N SER A 25 -11.69 -12.96 -7.93
CA SER A 25 -10.31 -13.19 -8.37
C SER A 25 -10.25 -13.85 -9.74
N LEU A 26 -11.09 -14.86 -9.99
CA LEU A 26 -11.17 -15.55 -11.29
C LEU A 26 -11.61 -14.58 -12.40
N MET A 27 -12.70 -13.84 -12.17
CA MET A 27 -13.19 -12.83 -13.12
C MET A 27 -12.11 -11.79 -13.43
N ASN A 28 -11.54 -11.18 -12.38
CA ASN A 28 -10.59 -10.08 -12.49
C ASN A 28 -9.27 -10.51 -13.15
N ASN A 29 -8.76 -11.70 -12.83
CA ASN A 29 -7.41 -12.10 -13.23
C ASN A 29 -7.36 -12.98 -14.48
N ALA A 30 -8.45 -13.70 -14.81
CA ALA A 30 -8.43 -14.71 -15.87
C ALA A 30 -9.51 -14.52 -16.94
N GLU A 31 -10.70 -14.02 -16.61
CA GLU A 31 -11.83 -14.04 -17.56
C GLU A 31 -12.03 -12.73 -18.32
N ILE A 32 -11.75 -11.57 -17.71
CA ILE A 32 -11.85 -10.30 -18.43
C ILE A 32 -10.81 -10.28 -19.57
N LYS A 33 -11.29 -9.98 -20.78
CA LYS A 33 -10.45 -9.69 -21.93
C LYS A 33 -10.43 -8.19 -22.17
N PHE A 34 -9.28 -7.58 -21.93
CA PHE A 34 -9.10 -6.16 -22.19
C PHE A 34 -8.82 -5.91 -23.67
N LYS A 35 -9.38 -4.82 -24.21
CA LYS A 35 -8.96 -4.31 -25.51
C LYS A 35 -7.51 -3.83 -25.43
N LYS A 36 -6.75 -4.00 -26.52
CA LYS A 36 -5.37 -3.52 -26.60
C LYS A 36 -5.32 -2.01 -26.45
N ALA A 37 -4.31 -1.50 -25.73
CA ALA A 37 -4.02 -0.07 -25.73
C ALA A 37 -3.38 0.34 -27.06
N HIS A 38 -3.41 1.62 -27.40
CA HIS A 38 -2.70 2.15 -28.57
C HIS A 38 -1.91 3.40 -28.21
N ASP A 39 -0.77 3.56 -28.87
CA ASP A 39 0.10 4.71 -28.69
C ASP A 39 -0.13 5.81 -29.75
N SER A 40 0.68 6.86 -29.69
CA SER A 40 0.63 8.00 -30.61
C SER A 40 0.97 7.65 -32.07
N ASN A 41 1.61 6.51 -32.32
CA ASN A 41 1.90 5.98 -33.66
C ASN A 41 0.81 5.02 -34.16
N HIS A 42 -0.27 4.84 -33.40
CA HIS A 42 -1.33 3.86 -33.64
C HIS A 42 -0.86 2.39 -33.57
N GLU A 43 0.26 2.12 -32.89
CA GLU A 43 0.66 0.74 -32.61
C GLU A 43 -0.18 0.18 -31.46
N GLU A 44 -0.62 -1.07 -31.60
CA GLU A 44 -1.41 -1.75 -30.58
C GLU A 44 -0.53 -2.50 -29.58
N HIS A 45 -0.88 -2.39 -28.30
CA HIS A 45 -0.15 -2.96 -27.17
C HIS A 45 -1.07 -3.83 -26.30
N GLU A 46 -0.65 -5.06 -26.00
CA GLU A 46 -1.45 -5.99 -25.19
C GLU A 46 -1.72 -5.46 -23.78
N LEU A 47 -3.00 -5.45 -23.38
CA LEU A 47 -3.41 -4.90 -22.09
C LEU A 47 -3.66 -6.01 -21.06
N THR A 48 -2.92 -5.94 -19.96
CA THR A 48 -3.01 -6.80 -18.78
C THR A 48 -2.91 -5.93 -17.53
N HIS A 49 -3.18 -6.46 -16.33
CA HIS A 49 -2.93 -5.69 -15.10
C HIS A 49 -1.47 -5.24 -14.96
N GLY A 50 -0.51 -6.09 -15.37
CA GLY A 50 0.91 -5.78 -15.34
C GLY A 50 1.30 -4.70 -16.35
N SER A 51 0.89 -4.87 -17.61
CA SER A 51 1.19 -3.89 -18.66
C SER A 51 0.46 -2.56 -18.45
N TYR A 52 -0.74 -2.57 -17.86
CA TYR A 52 -1.46 -1.35 -17.48
C TYR A 52 -0.65 -0.46 -16.53
N ALA A 53 -0.05 -1.05 -15.48
CA ALA A 53 0.78 -0.31 -14.54
C ALA A 53 2.03 0.28 -15.21
N LEU A 54 2.57 -0.39 -16.24
CA LEU A 54 3.68 0.12 -17.05
C LEU A 54 3.22 1.25 -17.98
N TYR A 55 2.10 1.06 -18.68
CA TYR A 55 1.57 2.04 -19.63
C TYR A 55 1.20 3.35 -18.96
N LEU A 56 0.62 3.32 -17.76
CA LEU A 56 0.34 4.53 -16.97
C LEU A 56 1.58 5.34 -16.60
N LYS A 57 2.78 4.76 -16.66
CA LYS A 57 4.06 5.45 -16.45
C LYS A 57 4.69 5.99 -17.74
N SER A 58 4.14 5.66 -18.91
CA SER A 58 4.67 6.09 -20.21
C SER A 58 4.57 7.61 -20.38
N TYR A 59 5.54 8.23 -21.06
CA TYR A 59 5.43 9.63 -21.48
C TYR A 59 4.43 9.82 -22.62
N ASP A 60 4.13 8.77 -23.40
CA ASP A 60 3.08 8.81 -24.41
C ASP A 60 1.71 8.89 -23.72
N ARG A 61 1.09 10.07 -23.82
CA ARG A 61 -0.22 10.34 -23.22
C ARG A 61 -1.35 9.60 -23.92
N VAL A 62 -1.23 9.30 -25.21
CA VAL A 62 -2.20 8.51 -25.97
C VAL A 62 -2.21 7.09 -25.42
N LEU A 63 -1.03 6.51 -25.18
CA LEU A 63 -0.90 5.19 -24.55
C LEU A 63 -1.50 5.15 -23.15
N ARG A 64 -1.20 6.16 -22.30
CA ARG A 64 -1.79 6.25 -20.96
C ARG A 64 -3.31 6.30 -20.98
N LYS A 65 -3.86 7.15 -21.85
CA LYS A 65 -5.30 7.37 -21.98
C LYS A 65 -5.99 6.11 -22.49
N SER A 66 -5.52 5.53 -23.60
CA SER A 66 -6.12 4.34 -24.19
C SER A 66 -6.05 3.13 -23.26
N ALA A 67 -4.95 2.97 -22.52
CA ALA A 67 -4.82 1.93 -21.50
C ALA A 67 -5.82 2.13 -20.34
N PHE A 68 -6.01 3.38 -19.87
CA PHE A 68 -7.02 3.71 -18.87
C PHE A 68 -8.44 3.42 -19.35
N GLU A 69 -8.79 3.89 -20.55
CA GLU A 69 -10.13 3.69 -21.12
C GLU A 69 -10.43 2.20 -21.28
N ASN A 70 -9.53 1.45 -21.93
CA ASN A 70 -9.74 0.03 -22.23
C ASN A 70 -9.71 -0.86 -20.98
N MET A 71 -8.93 -0.50 -19.96
CA MET A 71 -8.95 -1.18 -18.66
C MET A 71 -10.34 -1.05 -18.02
N HIS A 72 -10.88 0.17 -17.92
CA HIS A 72 -12.15 0.42 -17.23
C HIS A 72 -13.37 -0.02 -18.06
N GLU A 73 -13.30 0.04 -19.39
CA GLU A 73 -14.31 -0.57 -20.27
C GLU A 73 -14.44 -2.08 -20.01
N GLY A 74 -13.33 -2.78 -19.78
CA GLY A 74 -13.36 -4.21 -19.44
C GLY A 74 -14.19 -4.51 -18.18
N PHE A 75 -14.22 -3.59 -17.20
CA PHE A 75 -15.06 -3.74 -15.99
C PHE A 75 -16.50 -3.26 -16.20
N LYS A 76 -16.72 -2.32 -17.13
CA LYS A 76 -18.05 -1.81 -17.46
C LYS A 76 -18.97 -2.92 -17.96
N ASP A 77 -18.49 -3.81 -18.82
CA ASP A 77 -19.29 -4.90 -19.38
C ASP A 77 -19.79 -5.90 -18.31
N PHE A 78 -19.14 -5.93 -17.14
CA PHE A 78 -19.47 -6.81 -16.02
C PHE A 78 -19.86 -6.03 -14.76
N GLU A 79 -20.27 -4.76 -14.88
CA GLU A 79 -20.45 -3.87 -13.72
C GLU A 79 -21.41 -4.44 -12.66
N ASN A 80 -22.50 -5.06 -13.10
CA ASN A 80 -23.48 -5.68 -12.22
C ASN A 80 -22.90 -6.90 -11.50
N THR A 81 -22.17 -7.76 -12.21
CA THR A 81 -21.51 -8.94 -11.63
C THR A 81 -20.51 -8.53 -10.55
N PHE A 82 -19.64 -7.56 -10.83
CA PHE A 82 -18.67 -7.09 -9.83
C PHE A 82 -19.34 -6.40 -8.65
N SER A 83 -20.43 -5.67 -8.89
CA SER A 83 -21.19 -5.02 -7.83
C SER A 83 -21.89 -6.03 -6.92
N GLU A 84 -22.46 -7.09 -7.47
CA GLU A 84 -23.04 -8.20 -6.70
C GLU A 84 -21.98 -8.96 -5.91
N LEU A 85 -20.81 -9.21 -6.49
CA LEU A 85 -19.69 -9.85 -5.78
C LEU A 85 -19.21 -8.97 -4.61
N LEU A 86 -19.05 -7.67 -4.81
CA LEU A 86 -18.64 -6.75 -3.75
C LEU A 86 -19.73 -6.63 -2.67
N SER A 87 -20.99 -6.45 -3.07
CA SER A 87 -22.15 -6.42 -2.17
C SER A 87 -22.24 -7.71 -1.35
N GLY A 88 -22.10 -8.87 -1.98
CA GLY A 88 -22.08 -10.17 -1.30
C GLY A 88 -20.95 -10.29 -0.27
N CYS A 89 -19.76 -9.77 -0.59
CA CYS A 89 -18.63 -9.75 0.34
C CYS A 89 -18.91 -8.84 1.55
N VAL A 90 -19.49 -7.66 1.35
CA VAL A 90 -19.89 -6.77 2.45
C VAL A 90 -21.00 -7.40 3.31
N ASN A 91 -22.00 -8.03 2.69
CA ASN A 91 -23.06 -8.75 3.41
C ASN A 91 -22.51 -9.95 4.20
N GLN A 92 -21.48 -10.63 3.69
CA GLN A 92 -20.76 -11.66 4.42
C GLN A 92 -20.12 -11.08 5.70
N HIS A 93 -19.46 -9.92 5.61
CA HIS A 93 -18.87 -9.27 6.78
C HIS A 93 -19.94 -8.88 7.81
N ASP A 94 -21.05 -8.28 7.36
CA ASP A 94 -22.18 -7.91 8.23
C ASP A 94 -22.82 -9.13 8.90
N PHE A 95 -23.00 -10.23 8.17
CA PHE A 95 -23.48 -11.50 8.72
C PHE A 95 -22.59 -11.98 9.88
N PHE A 96 -21.27 -12.07 9.67
CA PHE A 96 -20.36 -12.53 10.72
C PHE A 96 -20.28 -11.54 11.89
N ALA A 97 -20.28 -10.22 11.62
CA ALA A 97 -20.24 -9.19 12.64
C ALA A 97 -21.46 -9.27 13.57
N LYS A 98 -22.67 -9.33 13.00
CA LYS A 98 -23.94 -9.45 13.74
C LYS A 98 -24.04 -10.78 14.47
N ALA A 99 -23.71 -11.89 13.82
CA ALA A 99 -23.77 -13.20 14.46
C ALA A 99 -22.85 -13.29 15.69
N LYS A 100 -21.67 -12.66 15.61
CA LYS A 100 -20.72 -12.55 16.73
C LYS A 100 -21.00 -11.39 17.70
N LYS A 101 -22.10 -10.65 17.50
CA LYS A 101 -22.60 -9.58 18.37
C LYS A 101 -21.68 -8.35 18.45
N TYR A 102 -20.95 -8.05 17.39
CA TYR A 102 -20.25 -6.77 17.23
C TYR A 102 -21.24 -5.67 16.82
N GLN A 103 -20.94 -4.40 17.15
CA GLN A 103 -21.77 -3.25 16.80
C GLN A 103 -21.63 -2.84 15.33
N SER A 104 -20.52 -3.20 14.68
CA SER A 104 -20.26 -2.91 13.27
C SER A 104 -19.28 -3.91 12.66
N CYS A 105 -19.23 -3.96 11.32
CA CYS A 105 -18.22 -4.71 10.58
C CYS A 105 -16.81 -4.19 10.87
N LEU A 106 -16.67 -2.87 11.05
CA LEU A 106 -15.40 -2.23 11.38
C LEU A 106 -14.88 -2.74 12.74
N GLU A 107 -15.73 -2.70 13.78
CA GLU A 107 -15.36 -3.22 15.10
C GLU A 107 -14.96 -4.69 15.03
N ALA A 108 -15.75 -5.51 14.31
CA ALA A 108 -15.49 -6.94 14.14
C ALA A 108 -14.12 -7.20 13.48
N SER A 109 -13.76 -6.43 12.45
CA SER A 109 -12.48 -6.57 11.75
C SER A 109 -11.28 -6.15 12.63
N LEU A 110 -11.45 -5.06 13.40
CA LEU A 110 -10.38 -4.50 14.21
C LEU A 110 -10.14 -5.24 15.54
N PHE A 111 -11.11 -6.02 16.00
CA PHE A 111 -11.10 -6.66 17.32
C PHE A 111 -9.88 -7.57 17.56
N ASN A 112 -9.51 -8.41 16.59
CA ASN A 112 -8.41 -9.37 16.75
C ASN A 112 -7.05 -8.69 17.01
N ASN A 113 -6.87 -7.46 16.51
CA ASN A 113 -5.66 -6.66 16.73
C ASN A 113 -5.81 -5.68 17.90
N GLN A 114 -6.95 -5.71 18.61
CA GLN A 114 -7.31 -4.76 19.68
C GLN A 114 -7.17 -3.29 19.24
N ILE A 115 -7.61 -2.99 18.02
CA ILE A 115 -7.54 -1.64 17.45
C ILE A 115 -8.86 -0.93 17.72
N ASP A 116 -8.81 0.22 18.38
CA ASP A 116 -9.98 1.09 18.54
C ASP A 116 -10.41 1.64 17.17
N THR A 117 -11.72 1.58 16.86
CA THR A 117 -12.32 2.19 15.67
C THR A 117 -11.96 3.66 15.49
N ALA A 118 -11.66 4.38 16.58
CA ALA A 118 -11.18 5.75 16.56
C ALA A 118 -9.91 5.92 15.73
N VAL A 119 -9.00 4.92 15.67
CA VAL A 119 -7.80 4.97 14.81
C VAL A 119 -8.19 5.09 13.34
N TYR A 120 -9.17 4.31 12.90
CA TYR A 120 -9.67 4.32 11.53
C TYR A 120 -10.38 5.64 11.20
N HIS A 121 -11.26 6.10 12.10
CA HIS A 121 -11.96 7.38 11.93
C HIS A 121 -11.03 8.58 11.98
N ASN A 122 -10.00 8.57 12.84
CA ASN A 122 -8.99 9.62 12.92
C ASN A 122 -8.19 9.71 11.62
N LEU A 123 -7.80 8.57 11.03
CA LEU A 123 -7.11 8.55 9.74
C LEU A 123 -7.89 9.29 8.66
N ILE A 124 -9.18 8.94 8.50
CA ILE A 124 -10.06 9.58 7.51
C ILE A 124 -10.25 11.05 7.87
N GLY A 125 -10.61 11.36 9.12
CA GLY A 125 -10.90 12.72 9.58
C GLY A 125 -9.72 13.68 9.39
N VAL A 126 -8.52 13.28 9.80
CA VAL A 126 -7.29 14.08 9.64
C VAL A 126 -6.95 14.27 8.17
N THR A 127 -6.92 13.20 7.39
CA THR A 127 -6.56 13.28 5.97
C THR A 127 -7.50 14.22 5.20
N ARG A 128 -8.81 14.13 5.45
CA ARG A 128 -9.81 15.02 4.85
C ARG A 128 -9.62 16.49 5.22
N ARG A 129 -9.29 16.79 6.48
CA ARG A 129 -9.03 18.18 6.92
C ARG A 129 -7.78 18.77 6.28
N HIS A 130 -6.84 17.92 5.82
CA HIS A 130 -5.54 18.32 5.30
C HIS A 130 -5.31 17.91 3.84
N LEU A 131 -6.32 18.10 2.97
CA LEU A 131 -6.22 17.81 1.52
C LEU A 131 -5.55 18.93 0.70
N ALA A 132 -5.35 20.11 1.28
CA ALA A 132 -4.75 21.25 0.56
C ALA A 132 -3.38 20.94 -0.07
N PRO A 133 -2.45 20.21 0.60
CA PRO A 133 -1.19 19.82 0.00
C PRO A 133 -1.37 18.93 -1.23
N LEU A 134 -2.25 17.93 -1.15
CA LEU A 134 -2.55 17.04 -2.28
C LEU A 134 -3.03 17.84 -3.51
N ARG A 135 -3.97 18.76 -3.31
CA ARG A 135 -4.51 19.59 -4.40
C ARG A 135 -3.45 20.51 -5.00
N ARG A 136 -2.58 21.09 -4.17
CA ARG A 136 -1.42 21.88 -4.64
C ARG A 136 -0.45 21.04 -5.47
N TYR A 137 -0.20 19.79 -5.07
CA TYR A 137 0.63 18.87 -5.84
C TYR A 137 0.00 18.54 -7.21
N LEU A 138 -1.31 18.36 -7.29
CA LEU A 138 -2.01 18.18 -8.57
C LEU A 138 -1.87 19.39 -9.50
N LYS A 139 -2.00 20.62 -8.97
CA LYS A 139 -1.75 21.85 -9.75
C LYS A 139 -0.32 21.92 -10.28
N LEU A 140 0.67 21.57 -9.44
CA LEU A 140 2.07 21.49 -9.84
C LEU A 140 2.25 20.46 -10.97
N ARG A 141 1.67 19.26 -10.81
CA ARG A 141 1.72 18.19 -11.80
C ARG A 141 1.11 18.60 -13.14
N LYS A 142 -0.08 19.21 -13.12
CA LYS A 142 -0.71 19.77 -14.33
C LYS A 142 0.20 20.75 -15.06
N LYS A 143 0.79 21.70 -14.33
CA LYS A 143 1.71 22.70 -14.88
C LYS A 143 2.98 22.05 -15.45
N GLN A 144 3.56 21.11 -14.72
CA GLN A 144 4.84 20.50 -15.08
C GLN A 144 4.70 19.53 -16.28
N LEU A 145 3.59 18.80 -16.38
CA LEU A 145 3.28 17.96 -17.54
C LEU A 145 2.80 18.76 -18.76
N ASN A 146 2.57 20.07 -18.59
CA ASN A 146 2.10 20.97 -19.64
C ASN A 146 0.80 20.48 -20.31
N VAL A 147 -0.20 20.12 -19.51
CA VAL A 147 -1.51 19.63 -19.98
C VAL A 147 -2.63 20.60 -19.62
N ASP A 148 -3.56 20.82 -20.55
CA ASP A 148 -4.72 21.73 -20.35
C ASP A 148 -5.65 21.26 -19.23
N LYS A 149 -5.82 19.94 -19.13
CA LYS A 149 -6.61 19.23 -18.13
C LYS A 149 -5.79 18.06 -17.63
N LEU A 150 -5.74 17.88 -16.31
CA LEU A 150 -5.09 16.74 -15.66
C LEU A 150 -6.14 15.64 -15.45
N HIS A 151 -5.84 14.42 -15.86
CA HIS A 151 -6.72 13.27 -15.69
C HIS A 151 -6.09 12.22 -14.78
N VAL A 152 -6.85 11.21 -14.34
CA VAL A 152 -6.33 10.13 -13.47
C VAL A 152 -5.17 9.38 -14.13
N TYR A 153 -5.24 9.18 -15.45
CA TYR A 153 -4.17 8.56 -16.22
C TYR A 153 -2.91 9.42 -16.37
N ASP A 154 -2.88 10.64 -15.84
CA ASP A 154 -1.68 11.50 -15.77
C ASP A 154 -1.00 11.48 -14.38
N LEU A 155 -1.52 10.70 -13.42
CA LEU A 155 -1.05 10.70 -12.03
C LEU A 155 0.14 9.77 -11.75
N PHE A 156 0.48 8.89 -12.68
CA PHE A 156 1.52 7.86 -12.49
C PHE A 156 2.73 8.02 -13.43
N VAL A 157 2.60 8.81 -14.49
CA VAL A 157 3.76 9.22 -15.30
C VAL A 157 4.74 10.00 -14.43
N PRO A 158 6.05 9.76 -14.54
CA PRO A 158 7.01 10.61 -13.86
C PRO A 158 6.79 12.08 -14.24
N ILE A 159 6.67 12.95 -13.23
CA ILE A 159 6.39 14.38 -13.43
C ILE A 159 7.57 15.11 -14.09
N VAL A 160 8.77 14.54 -14.00
CA VAL A 160 9.96 15.01 -14.69
C VAL A 160 10.56 13.86 -15.49
N GLU A 161 11.24 14.19 -16.57
CA GLU A 161 12.00 13.23 -17.35
C GLU A 161 12.88 12.37 -16.45
N GLU A 162 12.80 11.06 -16.67
CA GLU A 162 13.55 10.07 -15.94
C GLU A 162 15.04 10.36 -16.14
N VAL A 163 15.75 10.49 -15.01
CA VAL A 163 17.20 10.44 -15.04
C VAL A 163 17.54 8.96 -15.07
N LYS A 164 18.12 8.49 -16.18
CA LYS A 164 18.67 7.13 -16.28
C LYS A 164 19.85 7.01 -15.31
N ILE A 165 19.53 6.67 -14.06
CA ILE A 165 20.51 6.28 -13.05
C ILE A 165 20.42 4.77 -12.96
N GLU A 166 21.47 4.10 -13.42
CA GLU A 166 21.59 2.66 -13.28
C GLU A 166 22.19 2.32 -11.93
N TYR A 167 21.49 1.43 -11.22
CA TYR A 167 21.90 0.89 -9.95
C TYR A 167 22.10 -0.62 -10.11
N PRO A 168 23.25 -1.12 -10.58
CA PRO A 168 23.53 -2.55 -10.54
C PRO A 168 23.25 -3.13 -9.14
N TYR A 169 22.82 -4.38 -9.04
CA TYR A 169 22.33 -4.96 -7.78
C TYR A 169 23.34 -4.79 -6.64
N GLU A 170 24.62 -5.04 -6.90
CA GLU A 170 25.70 -4.89 -5.92
C GLU A 170 25.79 -3.45 -5.41
N LYS A 171 25.60 -2.47 -6.31
CA LYS A 171 25.55 -1.06 -5.94
C LYS A 171 24.31 -0.72 -5.15
N GLY A 172 23.16 -1.29 -5.50
CA GLY A 172 21.91 -1.18 -4.73
C GLY A 172 22.10 -1.69 -3.30
N VAL A 173 22.69 -2.87 -3.14
CA VAL A 173 23.02 -3.45 -1.82
C VAL A 173 23.93 -2.55 -1.01
N GLU A 174 25.01 -2.02 -1.59
CA GLU A 174 25.90 -1.06 -0.91
C GLU A 174 25.16 0.20 -0.45
N LEU A 175 24.30 0.75 -1.31
CA LEU A 175 23.53 1.96 -1.00
C LEU A 175 22.55 1.72 0.14
N VAL A 176 21.85 0.59 0.14
CA VAL A 176 20.92 0.24 1.21
C VAL A 176 21.68 0.01 2.51
N LEU A 177 22.75 -0.79 2.52
CA LEU A 177 23.59 -1.00 3.71
C LEU A 177 24.12 0.32 4.29
N ASP A 178 24.60 1.23 3.43
CA ASP A 178 25.08 2.53 3.86
C ASP A 178 23.96 3.42 4.42
N SER A 179 22.77 3.37 3.80
CA SER A 179 21.61 4.14 4.27
C SER A 179 21.07 3.67 5.63
N LEU A 180 21.24 2.39 5.96
CA LEU A 180 20.73 1.78 7.19
C LEU A 180 21.75 1.81 8.34
N LYS A 181 22.95 2.37 8.15
CA LYS A 181 23.96 2.53 9.21
C LYS A 181 23.44 3.17 10.51
N PRO A 182 22.47 4.12 10.49
CA PRO A 182 21.87 4.63 11.73
C PRO A 182 21.22 3.56 12.62
N LEU A 183 20.94 2.36 12.11
CA LEU A 183 20.39 1.24 12.87
C LEU A 183 21.42 0.47 13.71
N GLY A 184 22.70 0.84 13.62
CA GLY A 184 23.78 0.28 14.42
C GLY A 184 24.47 -0.94 13.82
N GLU A 185 25.66 -1.25 14.34
CA GLU A 185 26.56 -2.26 13.77
C GLU A 185 25.94 -3.65 13.70
N ASN A 186 25.24 -4.09 14.76
CA ASN A 186 24.61 -5.40 14.78
C ASN A 186 23.57 -5.58 13.65
N TYR A 187 22.77 -4.55 13.37
CA TYR A 187 21.79 -4.60 12.29
C TYR A 187 22.49 -4.73 10.93
N ILE A 188 23.53 -3.93 10.71
CA ILE A 188 24.30 -3.92 9.46
C ILE A 188 25.06 -5.22 9.24
N ASP A 189 25.66 -5.77 10.29
CA ASP A 189 26.44 -7.01 10.20
C ASP A 189 25.58 -8.21 9.83
N VAL A 190 24.40 -8.33 10.45
CA VAL A 190 23.42 -9.37 10.10
C VAL A 190 22.98 -9.22 8.65
N LEU A 191 22.54 -8.02 8.27
CA LEU A 191 22.06 -7.74 6.91
C LEU A 191 23.14 -8.00 5.85
N SER A 192 24.36 -7.54 6.09
CA SER A 192 25.51 -7.71 5.18
C SER A 192 25.83 -9.19 4.98
N LYS A 193 25.85 -9.99 6.05
CA LYS A 193 26.04 -11.46 5.96
C LYS A 193 24.91 -12.11 5.17
N GLY A 194 23.67 -11.70 5.42
CA GLY A 194 22.48 -12.19 4.72
C GLY A 194 22.56 -11.99 3.20
N LEU A 195 22.83 -10.75 2.78
CA LEU A 195 22.88 -10.36 1.36
C LEU A 195 24.11 -10.90 0.63
N LYS A 196 25.28 -10.93 1.27
CA LYS A 196 26.56 -11.24 0.60
C LYS A 196 27.01 -12.68 0.73
N ASN A 197 26.69 -13.36 1.84
CA ASN A 197 27.27 -14.66 2.18
C ASN A 197 26.22 -15.78 2.30
N GLN A 198 25.00 -15.46 2.73
CA GLN A 198 23.97 -16.46 3.06
C GLN A 198 22.87 -16.60 2.00
N ARG A 199 22.98 -15.89 0.87
CA ARG A 199 22.07 -15.98 -0.28
C ARG A 199 20.60 -15.78 0.12
N TRP A 200 20.32 -14.74 0.91
CA TRP A 200 18.94 -14.40 1.27
C TRP A 200 18.10 -13.99 0.05
N THR A 201 18.70 -13.65 -1.09
CA THR A 201 17.96 -13.00 -2.18
C THR A 201 18.04 -13.78 -3.50
N ASP A 202 16.89 -14.07 -4.08
CA ASP A 202 16.73 -14.44 -5.49
C ASP A 202 16.48 -13.19 -6.34
N VAL A 203 17.50 -12.71 -7.05
CA VAL A 203 17.62 -11.30 -7.48
C VAL A 203 16.92 -10.98 -8.80
N TYR A 204 17.19 -11.74 -9.86
CA TYR A 204 16.86 -11.36 -11.24
C TYR A 204 15.63 -12.09 -11.77
N GLU A 205 14.90 -11.43 -12.68
CA GLU A 205 13.79 -12.05 -13.40
C GLU A 205 14.27 -13.24 -14.22
N ASN A 206 13.47 -14.31 -14.28
CA ASN A 206 13.70 -15.45 -15.16
C ASN A 206 12.36 -16.10 -15.58
N LYS A 207 12.42 -16.97 -16.61
CA LYS A 207 11.22 -17.59 -17.18
C LYS A 207 10.48 -18.42 -16.14
N GLY A 208 9.24 -18.02 -15.84
CA GLY A 208 8.37 -18.70 -14.87
C GLY A 208 8.55 -18.22 -13.42
N LYS A 209 9.41 -17.23 -13.17
CA LYS A 209 9.54 -16.59 -11.86
C LYS A 209 8.27 -15.83 -11.50
N ARG A 210 7.92 -15.85 -10.22
CA ARG A 210 6.83 -15.04 -9.67
C ARG A 210 7.15 -13.55 -9.85
N SER A 211 6.18 -12.76 -10.29
CA SER A 211 6.32 -11.30 -10.44
C SER A 211 6.33 -10.58 -9.08
N GLY A 212 6.77 -9.32 -9.10
CA GLY A 212 6.84 -8.47 -7.92
C GLY A 212 8.07 -8.75 -7.05
N ALA A 213 7.94 -8.46 -5.75
CA ALA A 213 8.94 -8.74 -4.74
C ALA A 213 8.24 -9.19 -3.45
N TYR A 214 8.94 -9.95 -2.60
CA TYR A 214 8.48 -10.26 -1.25
C TYR A 214 9.62 -10.78 -0.38
N SER A 215 9.43 -10.66 0.94
CA SER A 215 10.17 -11.39 1.97
C SER A 215 9.30 -12.52 2.54
N SER A 216 9.90 -13.68 2.78
CA SER A 216 9.24 -14.86 3.32
C SER A 216 10.22 -15.69 4.16
N GLY A 217 9.70 -16.63 4.93
CA GLY A 217 10.50 -17.56 5.73
C GLY A 217 9.61 -18.26 6.76
N CYS A 218 10.24 -19.03 7.64
CA CYS A 218 9.62 -19.56 8.84
C CYS A 218 10.53 -19.31 10.05
N TYR A 219 10.08 -19.73 11.23
CA TYR A 219 10.82 -19.54 12.48
C TYR A 219 12.23 -20.12 12.44
N ASP A 220 12.39 -21.30 11.83
CA ASP A 220 13.66 -22.03 11.77
C ASP A 220 14.51 -21.69 10.54
N SER A 221 14.03 -20.79 9.66
CA SER A 221 14.76 -20.40 8.44
C SER A 221 15.36 -19.00 8.55
N TYR A 222 16.34 -18.72 7.69
CA TYR A 222 16.63 -17.33 7.35
C TYR A 222 15.42 -16.68 6.66
N PRO A 223 15.30 -15.34 6.69
CA PRO A 223 14.40 -14.65 5.79
C PRO A 223 14.96 -14.74 4.36
N TYR A 224 14.09 -15.11 3.42
CA TYR A 224 14.38 -15.15 2.00
C TYR A 224 13.57 -14.10 1.27
N MET A 225 14.24 -13.38 0.37
CA MET A 225 13.67 -12.35 -0.47
C MET A 225 13.65 -12.82 -1.92
N LEU A 226 12.53 -12.57 -2.60
CA LEU A 226 12.43 -12.66 -4.04
C LEU A 226 12.33 -11.25 -4.61
N LEU A 227 13.17 -10.95 -5.61
CA LEU A 227 13.16 -9.71 -6.37
C LEU A 227 13.04 -10.01 -7.87
N ASN A 228 12.65 -8.99 -8.63
CA ASN A 228 12.78 -8.92 -10.08
C ASN A 228 13.56 -7.65 -10.44
N TYR A 229 14.82 -7.59 -9.98
CA TYR A 229 15.64 -6.37 -9.98
C TYR A 229 16.15 -6.01 -11.38
N GLN A 230 15.90 -4.78 -11.84
CA GLN A 230 16.28 -4.29 -13.18
C GLN A 230 17.26 -3.11 -13.15
N GLY A 231 17.68 -2.68 -11.97
CA GLY A 231 18.69 -1.62 -11.79
C GLY A 231 18.16 -0.20 -11.81
N THR A 232 16.88 -0.01 -11.51
CA THR A 232 16.24 1.31 -11.42
C THR A 232 16.25 1.86 -9.98
N PHE A 233 15.94 3.15 -9.83
CA PHE A 233 15.67 3.74 -8.50
C PHE A 233 14.57 2.97 -7.75
N SER A 234 13.50 2.58 -8.46
CA SER A 234 12.41 1.81 -7.87
C SER A 234 12.91 0.48 -7.33
N ASP A 235 13.84 -0.19 -8.01
CA ASP A 235 14.37 -1.48 -7.57
C ASP A 235 15.21 -1.36 -6.29
N VAL A 236 15.96 -0.27 -6.12
CA VAL A 236 16.70 0.01 -4.86
C VAL A 236 15.73 0.24 -3.70
N MET A 237 14.63 0.96 -3.95
CA MET A 237 13.58 1.17 -2.95
C MET A 237 12.89 -0.15 -2.59
N THR A 238 12.54 -0.97 -3.59
CA THR A 238 11.97 -2.32 -3.38
C THR A 238 12.92 -3.22 -2.59
N LEU A 239 14.22 -3.21 -2.91
CA LEU A 239 15.23 -3.94 -2.14
C LEU A 239 15.23 -3.49 -0.66
N SER A 240 15.19 -2.17 -0.41
CA SER A 240 15.14 -1.62 0.95
C SER A 240 13.86 -2.02 1.70
N HIS A 241 12.73 -2.02 1.00
CA HIS A 241 11.42 -2.45 1.50
C HIS A 241 11.47 -3.90 1.98
N GLU A 242 11.88 -4.83 1.12
CA GLU A 242 11.95 -6.26 1.47
C GLU A 242 12.99 -6.57 2.54
N ILE A 243 14.08 -5.79 2.60
CA ILE A 243 15.05 -5.85 3.69
C ILE A 243 14.39 -5.48 5.01
N GLY A 244 13.49 -4.49 5.04
CA GLY A 244 12.75 -4.14 6.27
C GLY A 244 11.89 -5.29 6.78
N HIS A 245 11.13 -5.95 5.91
CA HIS A 245 10.38 -7.15 6.29
C HIS A 245 11.31 -8.28 6.77
N SER A 246 12.39 -8.53 6.03
CA SER A 246 13.34 -9.60 6.35
C SER A 246 14.00 -9.40 7.71
N MET A 247 14.43 -8.16 8.01
CA MET A 247 15.08 -7.83 9.27
C MET A 247 14.08 -7.81 10.43
N HIS A 248 12.82 -7.40 10.20
CA HIS A 248 11.76 -7.51 11.20
C HIS A 248 11.50 -8.98 11.55
N SER A 249 11.34 -9.86 10.55
CA SER A 249 11.18 -11.30 10.75
C SER A 249 12.38 -11.93 11.43
N TYR A 250 13.60 -11.56 11.02
CA TYR A 250 14.83 -12.07 11.62
C TYR A 250 14.92 -11.72 13.12
N PHE A 251 14.75 -10.44 13.47
CA PHE A 251 14.88 -10.01 14.86
C PHE A 251 13.75 -10.53 15.73
N SER A 252 12.54 -10.64 15.19
CA SER A 252 11.41 -11.24 15.90
C SER A 252 11.66 -12.73 16.19
N ASN A 253 12.01 -13.53 15.17
CA ASN A 253 12.32 -14.96 15.33
C ASN A 253 13.50 -15.20 16.28
N LEU A 254 14.47 -14.29 16.32
CA LEU A 254 15.64 -14.42 17.19
C LEU A 254 15.31 -14.16 18.68
N HIS A 255 14.31 -13.34 18.99
CA HIS A 255 14.05 -12.87 20.35
C HIS A 255 12.72 -13.34 20.94
N GLN A 256 11.81 -13.86 20.12
CA GLN A 256 10.52 -14.38 20.55
C GLN A 256 10.47 -15.90 20.38
N PRO A 257 9.70 -16.60 21.23
CA PRO A 257 9.38 -17.99 20.97
C PRO A 257 8.49 -18.12 19.72
N TYR A 258 8.41 -19.32 19.15
CA TYR A 258 7.65 -19.60 17.92
C TYR A 258 6.24 -19.00 17.89
N GLN A 259 5.49 -19.12 19.00
CA GLN A 259 4.12 -18.63 19.07
C GLN A 259 3.98 -17.10 18.97
N ASP A 260 5.02 -16.35 19.36
CA ASP A 260 5.00 -14.89 19.44
C ASP A 260 5.91 -14.24 18.37
N SER A 261 6.59 -15.03 17.53
CA SER A 261 7.56 -14.50 16.57
C SER A 261 6.92 -13.93 15.30
N GLY A 262 5.69 -14.34 14.97
CA GLY A 262 4.90 -13.66 13.95
C GLY A 262 4.52 -12.25 14.42
N TYR A 263 4.30 -11.32 13.50
CA TYR A 263 3.76 -10.00 13.80
C TYR A 263 2.49 -9.74 12.98
N SER A 264 1.62 -8.90 13.52
CA SER A 264 0.38 -8.50 12.85
C SER A 264 0.69 -7.76 11.54
N ILE A 265 -0.16 -7.97 10.54
CA ILE A 265 -0.14 -7.21 9.28
C ILE A 265 -0.14 -5.69 9.55
N PHE A 266 -0.85 -5.25 10.59
CA PHE A 266 -0.94 -3.83 10.95
C PHE A 266 0.42 -3.16 11.16
N VAL A 267 1.41 -3.91 11.66
CA VAL A 267 2.78 -3.42 11.92
C VAL A 267 3.79 -3.88 10.87
N ALA A 268 3.39 -4.77 9.94
CA ALA A 268 4.30 -5.37 8.97
C ALA A 268 4.96 -4.33 8.05
N GLU A 269 4.19 -3.32 7.62
CA GLU A 269 4.64 -2.25 6.72
C GLU A 269 5.51 -1.17 7.39
N VAL A 270 5.59 -1.18 8.72
CA VAL A 270 6.34 -0.14 9.45
C VAL A 270 7.84 -0.29 9.21
N ALA A 271 8.37 -1.51 9.28
CA ALA A 271 9.81 -1.75 9.12
C ALA A 271 10.30 -1.55 7.67
N SER A 272 9.52 -2.03 6.69
CA SER A 272 9.80 -1.84 5.27
C SER A 272 9.80 -0.36 4.88
N THR A 273 8.75 0.37 5.26
CA THR A 273 8.63 1.80 4.96
C THR A 273 9.62 2.66 5.76
N PHE A 274 10.02 2.24 6.96
CA PHE A 274 11.08 2.90 7.72
C PHE A 274 12.40 2.84 6.95
N ASN A 275 12.77 1.65 6.48
CA ASN A 275 14.00 1.46 5.71
C ASN A 275 13.97 2.26 4.40
N GLU A 276 12.84 2.28 3.71
CA GLU A 276 12.65 3.14 2.55
C GLU A 276 12.92 4.61 2.87
N GLU A 277 12.44 5.16 4.00
CA GLU A 277 12.69 6.56 4.35
C GLU A 277 14.19 6.85 4.52
N LEU A 278 14.94 5.96 5.17
CA LEU A 278 16.39 6.08 5.33
C LEU A 278 17.11 6.01 3.98
N THR A 279 16.76 5.02 3.15
CA THR A 279 17.32 4.85 1.80
C THR A 279 17.00 6.03 0.89
N PHE A 280 15.77 6.53 0.92
CA PHE A 280 15.35 7.72 0.20
C PHE A 280 16.19 8.94 0.58
N ARG A 281 16.34 9.22 1.88
CA ARG A 281 17.14 10.36 2.36
C ARG A 281 18.61 10.22 1.93
N LYS A 282 19.16 9.00 1.97
CA LYS A 282 20.51 8.73 1.47
C LYS A 282 20.62 9.03 -0.02
N LEU A 283 19.75 8.46 -0.85
CA LEU A 283 19.76 8.70 -2.30
C LEU A 283 19.59 10.19 -2.63
N LEU A 284 18.69 10.87 -1.92
CA LEU A 284 18.47 12.31 -2.07
C LEU A 284 19.71 13.15 -1.73
N SER A 285 20.49 12.74 -0.72
CA SER A 285 21.77 13.38 -0.35
C SER A 285 22.89 13.16 -1.37
N LEU A 286 22.81 12.06 -2.13
CA LEU A 286 23.79 11.70 -3.17
C LEU A 286 23.46 12.30 -4.55
N ALA A 287 22.29 12.90 -4.70
CA ALA A 287 21.87 13.54 -5.94
C ALA A 287 22.88 14.64 -6.33
N LYS A 288 23.47 14.52 -7.51
CA LYS A 288 24.54 15.41 -7.99
C LYS A 288 23.99 16.63 -8.74
N SER A 289 22.79 16.49 -9.29
CA SER A 289 22.15 17.53 -10.10
C SER A 289 20.78 17.91 -9.56
N LYS A 290 20.34 19.13 -9.89
CA LYS A 290 18.98 19.59 -9.59
C LYS A 290 17.93 18.66 -10.23
N LYS A 291 18.19 18.12 -11.42
CA LYS A 291 17.30 17.20 -12.13
C LYS A 291 17.14 15.89 -11.36
N GLU A 292 18.25 15.27 -10.92
CA GLU A 292 18.22 14.06 -10.07
C GLU A 292 17.47 14.30 -8.77
N ARG A 293 17.73 15.43 -8.11
CA ARG A 293 17.07 15.77 -6.85
C ARG A 293 15.56 15.90 -7.03
N ILE A 294 15.10 16.58 -8.09
CA ILE A 294 13.68 16.69 -8.40
C ILE A 294 13.07 15.33 -8.74
N TYR A 295 13.76 14.49 -9.51
CA TYR A 295 13.29 13.14 -9.83
C TYR A 295 13.07 12.31 -8.56
N ILE A 296 14.07 12.23 -7.68
CA ILE A 296 13.98 11.49 -6.40
C ILE A 296 12.83 12.03 -5.53
N LEU A 297 12.74 13.36 -5.37
CA LEU A 297 11.63 13.99 -4.63
C LEU A 297 10.28 13.64 -5.23
N SER A 298 10.14 13.68 -6.56
CA SER A 298 8.87 13.36 -7.22
C SER A 298 8.40 11.92 -6.94
N GLN A 299 9.32 10.96 -6.95
CA GLN A 299 9.02 9.56 -6.61
C GLN A 299 8.49 9.43 -5.18
N LYS A 300 9.09 10.15 -4.21
CA LYS A 300 8.62 10.13 -2.82
C LYS A 300 7.26 10.79 -2.66
N ILE A 301 7.02 11.92 -3.31
CA ILE A 301 5.73 12.62 -3.28
C ILE A 301 4.65 11.72 -3.90
N ASP A 302 4.91 11.06 -5.02
CA ASP A 302 3.98 10.12 -5.65
C ASP A 302 3.71 8.86 -4.80
N SER A 303 4.74 8.36 -4.10
CA SER A 303 4.59 7.27 -3.14
C SER A 303 3.67 7.68 -1.98
N ILE A 304 3.91 8.83 -1.34
CA ILE A 304 3.04 9.32 -0.26
C ILE A 304 1.60 9.58 -0.78
N ARG A 305 1.45 10.16 -1.99
CA ARG A 305 0.13 10.33 -2.63
C ARG A 305 -0.63 9.02 -2.72
N SER A 306 0.05 7.96 -3.14
CA SER A 306 -0.54 6.65 -3.43
C SER A 306 -0.77 5.80 -2.18
N THR A 307 0.04 5.98 -1.14
CA THR A 307 0.01 5.16 0.10
C THR A 307 -0.76 5.83 1.23
N LEU A 308 -0.73 7.17 1.34
CA LEU A 308 -1.53 7.90 2.35
C LEU A 308 -2.90 8.29 1.79
N PHE A 309 -2.94 9.22 0.84
CA PHE A 309 -4.20 9.84 0.42
C PHE A 309 -5.12 8.86 -0.32
N ARG A 310 -4.58 8.08 -1.27
CA ARG A 310 -5.38 7.13 -2.05
C ARG A 310 -5.87 5.95 -1.21
N GLN A 311 -5.04 5.41 -0.31
CA GLN A 311 -5.49 4.33 0.58
C GLN A 311 -6.49 4.83 1.63
N THR A 312 -6.39 6.09 2.07
CA THR A 312 -7.40 6.68 2.95
C THR A 312 -8.73 6.89 2.23
N LEU A 313 -8.71 7.28 0.94
CA LEU A 313 -9.92 7.30 0.10
C LEU A 313 -10.55 5.90 0.02
N PHE A 314 -9.74 4.87 -0.20
CA PHE A 314 -10.22 3.48 -0.24
C PHE A 314 -10.81 3.03 1.10
N ALA A 315 -10.17 3.40 2.21
CA ALA A 315 -10.68 3.15 3.55
C ALA A 315 -12.03 3.85 3.77
N GLU A 316 -12.17 5.11 3.35
CA GLU A 316 -13.43 5.83 3.47
C GLU A 316 -14.54 5.22 2.59
N PHE A 317 -14.20 4.79 1.38
CA PHE A 317 -15.14 4.08 0.51
C PHE A 317 -15.61 2.77 1.15
N GLU A 318 -14.67 1.94 1.62
CA GLU A 318 -14.95 0.67 2.28
C GLU A 318 -15.84 0.86 3.52
N LEU A 319 -15.52 1.86 4.35
CA LEU A 319 -16.34 2.19 5.52
C LEU A 319 -17.77 2.56 5.12
N LYS A 320 -17.95 3.38 4.08
CA LYS A 320 -19.28 3.83 3.65
C LYS A 320 -20.12 2.70 3.07
N ILE A 321 -19.54 1.79 2.28
CA ILE A 321 -20.31 0.65 1.74
C ILE A 321 -20.73 -0.34 2.84
N HIS A 322 -19.89 -0.56 3.86
CA HIS A 322 -20.29 -1.36 5.03
C HIS A 322 -21.40 -0.68 5.83
N GLN A 323 -21.30 0.63 6.06
CA GLN A 323 -22.37 1.39 6.72
C GLN A 323 -23.68 1.39 5.94
N MET A 324 -23.64 1.36 4.60
CA MET A 324 -24.83 1.18 3.78
C MET A 324 -25.48 -0.18 4.04
N CYS A 325 -24.69 -1.26 3.99
CA CYS A 325 -25.16 -2.62 4.28
C CYS A 325 -25.75 -2.75 5.70
N GLU A 326 -25.04 -2.25 6.72
CA GLU A 326 -25.49 -2.26 8.11
C GLU A 326 -26.84 -1.56 8.30
N LYS A 327 -27.08 -0.47 7.53
CA LYS A 327 -28.34 0.30 7.49
C LYS A 327 -29.37 -0.26 6.50
N GLN A 328 -29.13 -1.43 5.91
CA GLN A 328 -30.00 -2.07 4.91
C GLN A 328 -30.25 -1.21 3.65
N ILE A 329 -29.30 -0.33 3.31
CA ILE A 329 -29.30 0.42 2.06
C ILE A 329 -28.69 -0.47 0.98
N PRO A 330 -29.39 -0.75 -0.14
CA PRO A 330 -28.88 -1.60 -1.20
C PRO A 330 -27.57 -1.08 -1.82
N ILE A 331 -26.57 -1.96 -1.90
CA ILE A 331 -25.32 -1.69 -2.61
C ILE A 331 -25.51 -2.03 -4.08
N THR A 332 -25.88 -1.04 -4.89
CA THR A 332 -26.07 -1.20 -6.35
C THR A 332 -24.84 -0.74 -7.12
N ALA A 333 -24.70 -1.19 -8.37
CA ALA A 333 -23.62 -0.73 -9.26
C ALA A 333 -23.61 0.81 -9.40
N GLN A 334 -24.78 1.42 -9.52
CA GLN A 334 -24.88 2.87 -9.59
C GLN A 334 -24.46 3.55 -8.28
N GLY A 335 -24.93 3.05 -7.13
CA GLY A 335 -24.57 3.60 -5.82
C GLY A 335 -23.07 3.50 -5.52
N LEU A 336 -22.42 2.39 -5.87
CA LEU A 336 -20.97 2.21 -5.74
C LEU A 336 -20.21 3.24 -6.58
N LYS A 337 -20.58 3.38 -7.86
CA LYS A 337 -19.97 4.32 -8.81
C LYS A 337 -20.12 5.78 -8.36
N GLU A 338 -21.32 6.18 -7.96
CA GLU A 338 -21.61 7.54 -7.47
C GLU A 338 -20.80 7.86 -6.23
N LEU A 339 -20.82 6.96 -5.23
CA LEU A 339 -20.04 7.13 -4.01
C LEU A 339 -18.54 7.24 -4.31
N TYR A 340 -18.03 6.42 -5.22
CA TYR A 340 -16.62 6.43 -5.57
C TYR A 340 -16.19 7.74 -6.25
N LEU A 341 -16.99 8.23 -7.20
CA LEU A 341 -16.75 9.51 -7.86
C LEU A 341 -16.86 10.68 -6.88
N GLU A 342 -17.85 10.66 -5.98
CA GLU A 342 -18.03 11.67 -4.94
C GLU A 342 -16.77 11.76 -4.05
N LEU A 343 -16.25 10.63 -3.59
CA LEU A 343 -15.03 10.60 -2.77
C LEU A 343 -13.81 11.08 -3.56
N ASN A 344 -13.65 10.68 -4.83
CA ASN A 344 -12.57 11.20 -5.67
C ASN A 344 -12.65 12.72 -5.82
N GLN A 345 -13.84 13.27 -6.04
CA GLN A 345 -14.06 14.71 -6.12
C GLN A 345 -13.70 15.40 -4.80
N GLN A 346 -14.09 14.83 -3.67
CA GLN A 346 -13.78 15.39 -2.34
C GLN A 346 -12.28 15.40 -2.06
N TYR A 347 -11.55 14.35 -2.42
CA TYR A 347 -10.11 14.26 -2.17
C TYR A 347 -9.31 15.14 -3.14
N TYR A 348 -9.51 14.95 -4.44
CA TYR A 348 -8.66 15.55 -5.47
C TYR A 348 -9.12 16.95 -5.90
N GLY A 349 -10.39 17.31 -5.69
CA GLY A 349 -10.94 18.61 -6.06
C GLY A 349 -10.99 18.84 -7.58
N ASP A 350 -11.25 20.09 -7.97
CA ASP A 350 -11.55 20.46 -9.37
C ASP A 350 -10.31 20.48 -10.29
N ASP A 351 -9.10 20.33 -9.73
CA ASP A 351 -7.86 20.31 -10.50
C ASP A 351 -7.65 18.99 -11.27
N LEU A 352 -8.37 17.93 -10.87
CA LEU A 352 -8.38 16.63 -11.52
C LEU A 352 -9.71 16.41 -12.24
N VAL A 353 -9.65 16.16 -13.54
CA VAL A 353 -10.83 15.72 -14.30
C VAL A 353 -11.13 14.27 -13.94
N LEU A 354 -12.34 14.04 -13.45
CA LEU A 354 -12.85 12.70 -13.19
C LEU A 354 -13.57 12.21 -14.44
N ASP A 355 -12.85 11.47 -15.29
CA ASP A 355 -13.45 10.81 -16.45
C ASP A 355 -14.56 9.86 -16.00
N PRO A 356 -15.72 9.78 -16.68
CA PRO A 356 -16.81 8.90 -16.27
C PRO A 356 -16.40 7.43 -16.07
N LEU A 357 -15.39 6.96 -16.81
CA LEU A 357 -14.84 5.61 -16.69
C LEU A 357 -14.11 5.36 -15.36
N LEU A 358 -13.69 6.41 -14.63
CA LEU A 358 -13.11 6.28 -13.29
C LEU A 358 -14.05 5.60 -12.30
N ALA A 359 -15.36 5.74 -12.50
CA ALA A 359 -16.36 5.15 -11.61
C ALA A 359 -16.21 3.61 -11.49
N TYR A 360 -15.69 2.96 -12.54
CA TYR A 360 -15.46 1.51 -12.56
C TYR A 360 -14.21 1.09 -11.75
N GLU A 361 -13.38 2.03 -11.30
CA GLU A 361 -12.17 1.71 -10.52
C GLU A 361 -12.54 0.99 -9.21
N CYS A 362 -13.67 1.30 -8.59
CA CYS A 362 -14.11 0.61 -7.37
C CYS A 362 -14.37 -0.89 -7.57
N LEU A 363 -14.67 -1.32 -8.80
CA LEU A 363 -15.00 -2.71 -9.13
C LEU A 363 -13.76 -3.57 -9.38
N ARG A 364 -12.59 -2.96 -9.58
CA ARG A 364 -11.33 -3.66 -9.87
C ARG A 364 -10.39 -3.77 -8.66
N ILE A 365 -10.72 -3.16 -7.52
CA ILE A 365 -9.83 -3.11 -6.35
C ILE A 365 -9.96 -4.40 -5.55
N PRO A 366 -8.93 -5.29 -5.53
CA PRO A 366 -9.03 -6.56 -4.82
C PRO A 366 -9.14 -6.39 -3.30
N HIS A 367 -8.53 -5.32 -2.76
CA HIS A 367 -8.50 -5.10 -1.32
C HIS A 367 -9.86 -4.80 -0.69
N PHE A 368 -10.88 -4.43 -1.49
CA PHE A 368 -12.26 -4.31 -0.97
C PHE A 368 -12.87 -5.67 -0.60
N TYR A 369 -12.21 -6.78 -0.94
CA TYR A 369 -12.58 -8.14 -0.53
C TYR A 369 -11.79 -8.64 0.69
N TYR A 370 -10.98 -7.78 1.34
CA TYR A 370 -10.01 -8.16 2.39
C TYR A 370 -10.43 -7.70 3.80
N ASN A 371 -11.61 -7.08 3.95
CA ASN A 371 -12.23 -6.69 5.22
C ASN A 371 -11.44 -5.67 6.07
N PHE A 372 -11.48 -4.39 5.70
CA PHE A 372 -10.82 -3.27 6.39
C PHE A 372 -9.29 -3.42 6.45
N TYR A 373 -8.68 -3.78 5.33
CA TYR A 373 -7.23 -3.97 5.24
C TYR A 373 -6.48 -2.69 4.83
N VAL A 374 -7.01 -1.92 3.87
CA VAL A 374 -6.25 -0.86 3.18
C VAL A 374 -5.78 0.29 4.06
N TYR A 375 -6.49 0.57 5.16
CA TYR A 375 -6.11 1.65 6.09
C TYR A 375 -4.73 1.44 6.72
N GLN A 376 -4.32 0.17 6.82
CA GLN A 376 -3.06 -0.26 7.42
C GLN A 376 -1.84 0.30 6.66
N TYR A 377 -1.95 0.48 5.33
CA TYR A 377 -0.91 1.14 4.54
C TYR A 377 -0.70 2.59 4.97
N ALA A 378 -1.80 3.34 5.11
CA ALA A 378 -1.76 4.76 5.45
C ALA A 378 -1.30 5.00 6.89
N THR A 379 -1.73 4.16 7.84
CA THR A 379 -1.23 4.18 9.22
C THR A 379 0.24 3.73 9.28
N GLY A 380 0.62 2.71 8.51
CA GLY A 380 1.97 2.17 8.43
C GLY A 380 2.98 3.21 7.96
N ILE A 381 2.74 3.86 6.81
CA ILE A 381 3.64 4.91 6.29
C ILE A 381 3.74 6.12 7.23
N SER A 382 2.64 6.51 7.87
CA SER A 382 2.62 7.62 8.84
C SER A 382 3.48 7.30 10.05
N CYS A 383 3.36 6.07 10.58
CA CYS A 383 4.13 5.64 11.72
C CYS A 383 5.61 5.43 11.39
N ALA A 384 5.90 4.76 10.27
CA ALA A 384 7.26 4.53 9.77
C ALA A 384 8.02 5.85 9.59
N TYR A 385 7.38 6.85 8.97
CA TYR A 385 7.97 8.17 8.80
C TYR A 385 8.27 8.84 10.15
N ALA A 386 7.30 8.83 11.08
CA ALA A 386 7.47 9.41 12.41
C ALA A 386 8.62 8.75 13.18
N LEU A 387 8.74 7.41 13.13
CA LEU A 387 9.83 6.68 13.77
C LEU A 387 11.19 6.98 13.10
N ALA A 388 11.23 7.01 11.77
CA ALA A 388 12.45 7.31 11.01
C ALA A 388 12.98 8.71 11.32
N GLU A 389 12.11 9.71 11.44
CA GLU A 389 12.50 11.06 11.85
C GLU A 389 13.18 11.07 13.22
N LYS A 390 12.58 10.40 14.21
CA LYS A 390 13.13 10.35 15.57
C LYS A 390 14.51 9.70 15.61
N VAL A 391 14.68 8.59 14.90
CA VAL A 391 15.98 7.88 14.82
C VAL A 391 17.03 8.75 14.11
N LEU A 392 16.68 9.38 12.99
CA LEU A 392 17.60 10.20 12.22
C LEU A 392 17.98 11.51 12.93
N ASN A 393 17.08 12.06 13.73
CA ASN A 393 17.34 13.22 14.59
C ASN A 393 18.07 12.86 15.89
N GLN A 394 18.41 11.58 16.11
CA GLN A 394 19.08 11.08 17.30
C GLN A 394 18.33 11.44 18.60
N GLU A 395 16.99 11.42 18.54
CA GLU A 395 16.17 11.60 19.74
C GLU A 395 16.52 10.51 20.77
N GLU A 396 16.63 10.90 22.04
CA GLU A 396 17.09 10.02 23.11
C GLU A 396 16.20 8.76 23.19
N GLY A 397 16.82 7.59 23.10
CA GLY A 397 16.14 6.30 23.18
C GLY A 397 15.38 5.85 21.92
N ALA A 398 15.23 6.69 20.89
CA ALA A 398 14.44 6.37 19.69
C ALA A 398 14.94 5.12 18.95
N LEU A 399 16.26 5.03 18.73
CA LEU A 399 16.87 3.85 18.08
C LEU A 399 16.62 2.57 18.89
N LYS A 400 16.83 2.63 20.22
CA LYS A 400 16.61 1.48 21.11
C LYS A 400 15.15 1.04 21.08
N ALA A 401 14.21 1.99 21.08
CA ALA A 401 12.78 1.72 21.02
C ALA A 401 12.39 1.06 19.69
N TYR A 402 12.91 1.54 18.56
CA TYR A 402 12.67 0.94 17.24
C TYR A 402 13.24 -0.48 17.13
N LEU A 403 14.48 -0.71 17.57
CA LEU A 403 15.08 -2.05 17.55
C LEU A 403 14.33 -3.02 18.48
N LYS A 404 13.85 -2.54 19.63
CA LYS A 404 12.99 -3.34 20.51
C LYS A 404 11.70 -3.74 19.79
N PHE A 405 11.07 -2.81 19.07
CA PHE A 405 9.89 -3.10 18.26
C PHE A 405 10.13 -4.23 17.25
N LEU A 406 11.24 -4.18 16.50
CA LEU A 406 11.59 -5.25 15.55
C LEU A 406 11.79 -6.63 16.23
N SER A 407 12.27 -6.64 17.47
CA SER A 407 12.47 -7.85 18.26
C SER A 407 11.21 -8.33 19.01
N SER A 408 10.08 -7.61 18.92
CA SER A 408 8.92 -7.87 19.78
C SER A 408 7.91 -8.86 19.20
N GLY A 409 7.92 -9.09 17.89
CA GLY A 409 6.95 -9.95 17.23
C GLY A 409 5.50 -9.59 17.55
N SER A 410 4.74 -10.55 18.07
CA SER A 410 3.36 -10.40 18.56
C SER A 410 3.25 -10.55 20.08
N SER A 411 4.34 -10.32 20.81
CA SER A 411 4.35 -10.35 22.29
C SER A 411 3.38 -9.36 22.94
N LYS A 412 2.91 -8.35 22.20
CA LYS A 412 1.84 -7.42 22.59
C LYS A 412 0.98 -7.04 21.40
N PHE A 413 -0.13 -6.36 21.68
CA PHE A 413 -0.98 -5.79 20.64
C PHE A 413 -0.26 -4.70 19.84
N PRO A 414 -0.55 -4.60 18.54
CA PRO A 414 0.20 -3.76 17.61
C PRO A 414 0.25 -2.27 18.01
N LEU A 415 -0.85 -1.70 18.52
CA LEU A 415 -0.87 -0.30 18.97
C LEU A 415 0.06 -0.07 20.18
N GLU A 416 0.13 -1.02 21.09
CA GLU A 416 1.04 -0.95 22.24
C GLU A 416 2.50 -1.01 21.80
N LEU A 417 2.82 -1.94 20.88
CA LEU A 417 4.17 -2.07 20.32
C LEU A 417 4.63 -0.77 19.63
N LEU A 418 3.77 -0.16 18.80
CA LEU A 418 4.11 1.10 18.14
C LEU A 418 4.24 2.25 19.14
N LYS A 419 3.38 2.30 20.15
CA LYS A 419 3.45 3.33 21.20
C LYS A 419 4.76 3.23 21.98
N GLU A 420 5.20 2.02 22.33
CA GLU A 420 6.51 1.79 22.95
C GLU A 420 7.68 2.13 22.04
N ALA A 421 7.53 1.93 20.73
CA ALA A 421 8.50 2.37 19.73
C ALA A 421 8.59 3.91 19.60
N GLY A 422 7.62 4.63 20.17
CA GLY A 422 7.54 6.09 20.15
C GLY A 422 6.52 6.65 19.15
N CYS A 423 5.59 5.84 18.65
CA CYS A 423 4.57 6.20 17.67
C CYS A 423 3.17 5.83 18.19
N ASP A 424 2.45 6.79 18.77
CA ASP A 424 1.09 6.57 19.26
C ASP A 424 0.06 6.78 18.13
N MET A 425 -0.37 5.68 17.50
CA MET A 425 -1.34 5.69 16.41
C MET A 425 -2.79 5.97 16.85
N THR A 426 -3.05 6.16 18.14
CA THR A 426 -4.33 6.69 18.63
C THR A 426 -4.42 8.21 18.49
N LYS A 427 -3.30 8.88 18.17
CA LYS A 427 -3.20 10.33 18.00
C LYS A 427 -3.15 10.71 16.52
N GLU A 428 -3.52 11.95 16.23
CA GLU A 428 -3.48 12.52 14.88
C GLU A 428 -2.05 12.85 14.42
N GLU A 429 -1.13 13.02 15.37
CA GLU A 429 0.22 13.55 15.15
C GLU A 429 1.04 12.78 14.11
N PRO A 430 1.10 11.43 14.08
CA PRO A 430 1.87 10.71 13.06
C PRO A 430 1.40 11.01 11.63
N ILE A 431 0.09 11.18 11.45
CA ILE A 431 -0.53 11.46 10.15
C ILE A 431 -0.25 12.89 9.74
N ILE A 432 -0.44 13.85 10.65
CA ILE A 432 -0.16 15.27 10.42
C ILE A 432 1.32 15.47 10.04
N ARG A 433 2.25 14.79 10.71
CA ARG A 433 3.67 14.84 10.38
C ARG A 433 3.96 14.41 8.95
N LEU A 434 3.39 13.29 8.50
CA LEU A 434 3.58 12.84 7.13
C LEU A 434 2.96 13.80 6.10
N ILE A 435 1.80 14.39 6.40
CA ILE A 435 1.18 15.39 5.51
C ILE A 435 2.03 16.67 5.44
N ASN A 436 2.58 17.13 6.57
CA ASN A 436 3.49 18.27 6.59
C ASN A 436 4.78 17.98 5.81
N ARG A 437 5.29 16.74 5.90
CA ARG A 437 6.41 16.30 5.07
C ARG A 437 6.08 16.29 3.59
N PHE A 438 4.87 15.88 3.22
CA PHE A 438 4.40 15.94 1.84
C PHE A 438 4.30 17.38 1.32
N ASP A 439 3.97 18.33 2.21
CA ASP A 439 3.89 19.75 1.87
C ASP A 439 5.28 20.37 1.63
N TYR A 440 6.23 20.08 2.53
CA TYR A 440 7.62 20.60 2.53
C TYR A 440 8.46 20.09 1.34
#